data_AF-A0A812Q5X3-F1
#
_entry.id   AF-A0A812Q5X3-F1
#
_cell.length_a   1.000
_cell.length_b   1.000
_cell.length_c   1.000
_cell.angle_alpha   90.00
_cell.angle_beta   90.00
_cell.angle_gamma   90.00
#
_symmetry.space_group_name_H-M   'P 1'
#
loop_
_entity.id
_entity.type
_entity.pdbx_description
1 polymer ?
#
loop_
_entity_poly.entity_id
_entity_poly.type
_entity_poly.pdbx_seq_one_letter_code
_entity_poly.pdbx_strand_id
1 'polypeptide(L)'
;MGVLSSDARTFTKSSNKGRLSIICENRVHFSGVERYAVQFTEGELCSADGVGFILSSDLPCTKNIQRIVSVFANRTGRICVRVHEEVERCSQRVKCLEVGDWLEVISDLDNQTVSFVVYPQDGSRPSWATISFAEILSKARGRIAGLPRAPCGYLAVVIKCLGVSVKLGS
;
A
#
# COMPACT_ATOMS: atom_id res chain seq x y z
N MET A 1 11.06 14.62 5.15
CA MET A 1 12.17 13.64 5.03
C MET A 1 12.04 12.64 6.16
N GLY A 2 12.61 11.46 6.00
CA GLY A 2 12.63 10.44 7.04
C GLY A 2 14.00 9.77 7.09
N VAL A 3 14.16 8.89 8.07
CA VAL A 3 15.39 8.13 8.30
C VAL A 3 15.11 6.68 7.93
N LEU A 4 15.98 6.10 7.12
CA LEU A 4 15.96 4.68 6.79
C LEU A 4 17.03 4.00 7.66
N SER A 5 16.70 2.86 8.28
CA SER A 5 17.67 2.04 9.00
C SER A 5 18.77 1.51 8.06
N SER A 6 19.91 1.14 8.63
CA SER A 6 21.07 0.66 7.85
C SER A 6 20.78 -0.61 7.04
N ASP A 7 19.87 -1.44 7.51
CA ASP A 7 19.40 -2.66 6.83
C ASP A 7 18.27 -2.39 5.81
N ALA A 8 17.86 -1.13 5.64
CA ALA A 8 16.75 -0.71 4.80
C ALA A 8 15.39 -1.37 5.11
N ARG A 9 15.21 -1.90 6.32
CA ARG A 9 13.96 -2.57 6.73
C ARG A 9 13.00 -1.67 7.50
N THR A 10 13.50 -0.59 8.09
CA THR A 10 12.69 0.33 8.89
C THR A 10 12.82 1.75 8.38
N PHE A 11 11.69 2.43 8.18
CA PHE A 11 11.66 3.84 7.85
C PHE A 11 10.86 4.62 8.90
N THR A 12 11.43 5.72 9.39
CA THR A 12 10.78 6.63 10.33
C THR A 12 10.59 8.01 9.71
N LYS A 13 9.36 8.51 9.70
CA LYS A 13 9.08 9.87 9.19
C LYS A 13 9.47 10.93 10.23
N SER A 14 10.63 11.56 10.04
CA SER A 14 11.16 12.59 10.95
C SER A 14 10.74 14.02 10.61
N SER A 15 10.20 14.28 9.41
CA SER A 15 9.78 15.62 9.00
C SER A 15 8.55 15.61 8.10
N ASN A 16 7.60 16.48 8.42
CA ASN A 16 6.30 16.62 7.76
C ASN A 16 6.08 18.10 7.43
N LYS A 17 6.55 18.54 6.27
CA LYS A 17 6.19 19.85 5.70
C LYS A 17 4.78 19.80 5.07
N GLY A 18 3.82 19.18 5.75
CA GLY A 18 2.48 18.88 5.22
C GLY A 18 2.45 17.85 4.08
N ARG A 19 3.51 17.04 3.92
CA ARG A 19 3.69 16.13 2.78
C ARG A 19 3.64 14.67 3.21
N LEU A 20 2.99 13.85 2.38
CA LEU A 20 3.05 12.40 2.48
C LEU A 20 4.45 11.89 2.11
N SER A 21 4.83 10.77 2.72
CA SER A 21 5.97 9.95 2.32
C SER A 21 5.43 8.68 1.69
N ILE A 22 6.01 8.26 0.57
CA ILE A 22 5.76 6.96 -0.03
C ILE A 22 7.06 6.17 0.12
N ILE A 23 6.97 4.99 0.72
CA ILE A 23 8.04 4.02 0.80
C ILE A 23 7.61 2.87 -0.11
N CYS A 24 8.47 2.46 -1.03
CA CYS A 24 8.16 1.38 -1.96
C CYS A 24 9.36 0.45 -2.08
N GLU A 25 9.12 -0.70 -2.69
CA GLU A 25 10.19 -1.55 -3.16
C GLU A 25 11.05 -0.86 -4.23
N ASN A 26 12.20 -1.48 -4.51
CA ASN A 26 13.10 -1.05 -5.57
C ASN A 26 12.94 -1.87 -6.87
N ARG A 27 11.87 -2.68 -6.99
CA ARG A 27 11.59 -3.53 -8.15
C ARG A 27 10.10 -3.51 -8.48
N VAL A 28 9.81 -3.67 -9.77
CA VAL A 28 8.45 -3.86 -10.30
C VAL A 28 8.30 -5.33 -10.64
N HIS A 29 7.17 -5.91 -10.23
CA HIS A 29 6.80 -7.30 -10.50
C HIS A 29 5.80 -7.35 -11.65
N PHE A 30 5.96 -8.33 -12.54
CA PHE A 30 5.21 -8.42 -13.80
C PHE A 30 4.33 -9.68 -13.93
N SER A 31 4.45 -10.63 -12.99
CA SER A 31 3.71 -11.89 -12.99
C SER A 31 3.79 -12.55 -11.62
N GLY A 32 2.93 -13.53 -11.35
CA GLY A 32 2.99 -14.35 -10.16
C GLY A 32 2.35 -13.71 -8.92
N VAL A 33 2.70 -14.27 -7.76
CA VAL A 33 2.14 -13.90 -6.46
C VAL A 33 3.22 -13.35 -5.56
N GLU A 34 3.09 -12.08 -5.20
CA GLU A 34 3.99 -11.38 -4.30
C GLU A 34 3.38 -11.26 -2.91
N ARG A 35 4.17 -11.51 -1.86
CA ARG A 35 3.73 -11.44 -0.47
C ARG A 35 4.65 -10.55 0.35
N TYR A 36 4.06 -9.63 1.11
CA TYR A 36 4.76 -8.68 1.95
C TYR A 36 4.16 -8.65 3.33
N ALA A 37 4.99 -8.59 4.36
CA ALA A 37 4.55 -8.29 5.72
C ALA A 37 5.06 -6.90 6.13
N VAL A 38 4.17 -6.05 6.64
CA VAL A 38 4.48 -4.67 7.05
C VAL A 38 3.93 -4.43 8.44
N GLN A 39 4.70 -3.77 9.30
CA GLN A 39 4.28 -3.40 10.66
C GLN A 39 4.51 -1.91 10.89
N PHE A 40 3.49 -1.19 11.36
CA PHE A 40 3.70 0.12 11.94
C PHE A 40 4.20 -0.07 13.37
N THR A 41 5.40 0.39 13.69
CA THR A 41 6.07 0.07 14.96
C THR A 41 6.00 1.19 15.99
N GLU A 42 5.84 2.44 15.54
CA GLU A 42 5.85 3.62 16.41
C GLU A 42 5.00 4.75 15.81
N GLY A 43 4.69 5.75 16.65
CA GLY A 43 3.99 6.98 16.26
C GLY A 43 2.46 6.87 16.25
N GLU A 44 1.79 7.98 15.99
CA GLU A 44 0.32 8.03 15.91
C GLU A 44 -0.15 7.96 14.46
N LEU A 45 -0.85 6.87 14.10
CA LEU A 45 -1.40 6.66 12.77
C LEU A 45 -2.66 7.49 12.54
N CYS A 46 -2.72 8.20 11.41
CA CYS A 46 -3.91 8.88 10.92
C CYS A 46 -4.57 8.12 9.76
N SER A 47 -5.74 8.62 9.33
CA SER A 47 -6.56 8.00 8.28
C SER A 47 -5.91 7.90 6.89
N ALA A 48 -4.81 8.64 6.66
CA ALA A 48 -4.06 8.63 5.41
C ALA A 48 -2.87 7.67 5.41
N ASP A 49 -2.48 7.15 6.59
CA ASP A 49 -1.45 6.14 6.70
C ASP A 49 -2.02 4.79 6.22
N GLY A 50 -1.24 4.03 5.47
CA GLY A 50 -1.71 2.79 4.88
C GLY A 50 -0.66 2.05 4.08
N VAL A 51 -1.02 0.84 3.67
CA VAL A 51 -0.17 -0.06 2.88
C VAL A 51 -0.98 -0.58 1.70
N GLY A 52 -0.33 -0.77 0.57
CA GLY A 52 -1.00 -1.12 -0.65
C GLY A 52 -0.06 -1.54 -1.75
N PHE A 53 -0.65 -1.72 -2.91
CA PHE A 53 0.03 -2.09 -4.14
C PHE A 53 -0.22 -1.01 -5.20
N ILE A 54 0.86 -0.52 -5.81
CA ILE A 54 0.79 0.45 -6.91
C ILE A 54 0.91 -0.30 -8.22
N LEU A 55 -0.05 -0.10 -9.12
CA LEU A 55 -0.08 -0.66 -10.46
C LEU A 55 0.66 0.29 -11.41
N SER A 56 1.92 -0.03 -11.72
CA SER A 56 2.80 0.78 -12.56
C SER A 56 3.98 -0.03 -13.09
N SER A 57 4.50 0.36 -14.25
CA SER A 57 5.72 -0.21 -14.84
C SER A 57 6.99 0.51 -14.43
N ASP A 58 6.89 1.65 -13.73
CA ASP A 58 8.00 2.56 -13.49
C ASP A 58 8.24 2.83 -12.00
N LEU A 59 9.53 2.92 -11.66
CA LEU A 59 10.04 3.35 -10.35
C LEU A 59 11.00 4.55 -10.50
N PRO A 60 11.04 5.47 -9.51
CA PRO A 60 10.10 5.60 -8.40
C PRO A 60 8.76 6.18 -8.88
N CYS A 61 7.69 5.92 -8.10
CA CYS A 61 6.39 6.54 -8.31
C CYS A 61 6.49 8.07 -8.47
N THR A 62 5.59 8.65 -9.28
CA THR A 62 5.38 10.10 -9.36
C THR A 62 5.27 10.74 -7.97
N LYS A 63 5.85 11.95 -7.82
CA LYS A 63 5.73 12.76 -6.59
C LYS A 63 4.28 13.15 -6.28
N ASN A 64 3.38 13.06 -7.26
CA ASN A 64 1.97 13.33 -7.07
C ASN A 64 1.18 12.03 -6.88
N ILE A 65 0.86 11.69 -5.63
CA ILE A 65 0.08 10.51 -5.26
C ILE A 65 -1.33 10.50 -5.92
N GLN A 66 -1.85 11.65 -6.34
CA GLN A 66 -3.12 11.73 -7.08
C GLN A 66 -3.00 11.29 -8.54
N ARG A 67 -1.82 10.86 -9.01
CA ARG A 67 -1.61 10.37 -10.37
C ARG A 67 -1.28 8.88 -10.43
N ILE A 68 -1.43 8.17 -9.31
CA ILE A 68 -1.13 6.73 -9.25
C ILE A 68 -2.39 5.92 -9.54
N VAL A 69 -2.19 4.68 -9.97
CA VAL A 69 -3.21 3.64 -9.92
C VAL A 69 -2.81 2.67 -8.82
N SER A 70 -3.69 2.41 -7.85
CA SER A 70 -3.31 1.65 -6.67
C SER A 70 -4.50 1.08 -5.89
N VAL A 71 -4.23 0.05 -5.09
CA VAL A 71 -5.16 -0.49 -4.09
C VAL A 71 -4.49 -0.39 -2.72
N PHE A 72 -5.12 0.29 -1.76
CA PHE A 72 -4.56 0.53 -0.42
C PHE A 72 -5.55 0.19 0.69
N ALA A 73 -5.08 -0.49 1.73
CA ALA A 73 -5.73 -0.52 3.03
C ALA A 73 -5.17 0.60 3.91
N ASN A 74 -6.04 1.44 4.46
CA ASN A 74 -5.63 2.54 5.34
C ASN A 74 -5.75 2.17 6.83
N ARG A 75 -5.30 3.07 7.71
CA ARG A 75 -5.42 2.94 9.17
C ARG A 75 -6.82 2.54 9.65
N THR A 76 -7.87 3.05 9.02
CA THR A 76 -9.26 2.77 9.43
C THR A 76 -9.78 1.41 8.95
N GLY A 77 -8.91 0.59 8.34
CA GLY A 77 -9.28 -0.70 7.76
C GLY A 77 -10.06 -0.58 6.45
N ARG A 78 -10.19 0.63 5.89
CA ARG A 78 -10.88 0.85 4.61
C ARG A 78 -9.94 0.55 3.48
N ILE A 79 -10.44 -0.22 2.51
CA ILE A 79 -9.73 -0.48 1.27
C ILE A 79 -10.21 0.51 0.22
N CYS A 80 -9.27 1.21 -0.37
CA CYS A 80 -9.51 2.21 -1.39
C CYS A 80 -8.77 1.83 -2.66
N VAL A 81 -9.49 1.93 -3.77
CA VAL A 81 -8.94 1.92 -5.10
C VAL A 81 -8.73 3.36 -5.53
N ARG A 82 -7.56 3.66 -6.07
CA ARG A 82 -7.27 4.94 -6.69
C ARG A 82 -6.97 4.74 -8.16
N VAL A 83 -7.58 5.58 -8.99
CA VAL A 83 -7.29 5.73 -10.42
C VAL A 83 -7.08 7.22 -10.66
N HIS A 84 -5.83 7.67 -10.54
CA HIS A 84 -5.48 9.10 -10.50
C HIS A 84 -6.28 9.87 -9.41
N GLU A 85 -7.08 10.84 -9.83
CA GLU A 85 -7.85 11.73 -8.95
C GLU A 85 -9.07 11.03 -8.38
N GLU A 86 -9.54 9.98 -9.05
CA GLU A 86 -10.69 9.18 -8.65
C GLU A 86 -10.30 8.21 -7.52
N VAL A 87 -11.12 8.19 -6.47
CA VAL A 87 -10.96 7.26 -5.35
C VAL A 87 -12.28 6.56 -5.11
N GLU A 88 -12.25 5.24 -5.28
CA GLU A 88 -13.37 4.37 -4.98
C GLU A 88 -13.11 3.68 -3.64
N ARG A 89 -14.11 3.67 -2.75
CA ARG A 89 -14.05 2.97 -1.46
C ARG A 89 -14.73 1.62 -1.62
N CYS A 90 -13.98 0.55 -1.42
CA CYS A 90 -14.52 -0.80 -1.47
C CYS A 90 -15.49 -1.04 -0.30
N SER A 91 -16.46 -1.93 -0.50
CA SER A 91 -17.38 -2.35 0.56
C SER A 91 -16.66 -3.25 1.58
N GLN A 92 -15.71 -4.06 1.11
CA GLN A 92 -14.86 -4.90 1.94
C GLN A 92 -13.91 -4.05 2.79
N ARG A 93 -13.62 -4.54 3.99
CA ARG A 93 -12.76 -3.88 4.97
C ARG A 93 -11.98 -4.92 5.77
N VAL A 94 -10.87 -4.48 6.34
CA VAL A 94 -10.14 -5.21 7.38
C VAL A 94 -10.32 -4.51 8.73
N LYS A 95 -9.81 -5.10 9.80
CA LYS A 95 -9.68 -4.44 11.12
C LYS A 95 -8.95 -3.11 10.96
N CYS A 96 -9.30 -2.12 11.78
CA CYS A 96 -8.47 -0.92 11.94
C CYS A 96 -7.03 -1.32 12.30
N LEU A 97 -6.08 -0.68 11.64
CA LEU A 97 -4.66 -0.89 11.90
C LEU A 97 -4.26 -0.14 13.16
N GLU A 98 -3.55 -0.83 14.03
CA GLU A 98 -2.94 -0.30 15.23
C GLU A 98 -1.42 -0.46 15.16
N VAL A 99 -0.69 0.37 15.92
CA VAL A 99 0.75 0.17 16.08
C VAL A 99 0.99 -1.20 16.71
N GLY A 100 1.89 -1.97 16.11
CA GLY A 100 2.19 -3.36 16.50
C GLY A 100 1.48 -4.42 15.66
N ASP A 101 0.37 -4.10 14.98
CA ASP A 101 -0.29 -5.06 14.08
C ASP A 101 0.59 -5.35 12.85
N TRP A 102 0.62 -6.62 12.42
CA TRP A 102 1.20 -7.01 11.14
C TRP A 102 0.13 -6.93 10.05
N LEU A 103 0.43 -6.23 8.97
CA LEU A 103 -0.37 -6.19 7.76
C LEU A 103 0.37 -6.93 6.64
N GLU A 104 -0.17 -8.07 6.25
CA GLU A 104 0.26 -8.81 5.07
C GLU A 104 -0.49 -8.30 3.84
N VAL A 105 0.26 -8.06 2.76
CA VAL A 105 -0.26 -7.69 1.44
C VAL A 105 0.16 -8.78 0.46
N ILE A 106 -0.83 -9.41 -0.17
CA ILE A 106 -0.65 -10.46 -1.15
C ILE A 106 -1.16 -9.93 -2.48
N SER A 107 -0.27 -9.71 -3.44
CA SER A 107 -0.62 -9.30 -4.80
C SER A 107 -0.49 -10.47 -5.74
N ASP A 108 -1.61 -10.95 -6.25
CA ASP A 108 -1.66 -11.97 -7.30
C ASP A 108 -1.87 -11.27 -8.65
N LEU A 109 -0.78 -11.13 -9.42
CA LEU A 109 -0.78 -10.45 -10.71
C LEU A 109 -1.44 -11.30 -11.81
N ASP A 110 -1.43 -12.63 -11.65
CA ASP A 110 -2.01 -13.55 -12.62
C ASP A 110 -3.54 -13.55 -12.52
N ASN A 111 -4.08 -13.60 -11.29
CA ASN A 111 -5.51 -13.50 -11.01
C ASN A 111 -6.01 -12.05 -10.83
N GLN A 112 -5.10 -11.07 -10.88
CA GLN A 112 -5.39 -9.64 -10.73
C GLN A 112 -6.14 -9.30 -9.44
N THR A 113 -5.63 -9.80 -8.31
CA THR A 113 -6.20 -9.53 -6.98
C THR A 113 -5.15 -9.04 -5.99
N VAL A 114 -5.59 -8.24 -5.02
CA VAL A 114 -4.81 -7.91 -3.83
C VAL A 114 -5.59 -8.33 -2.59
N SER A 115 -4.97 -9.12 -1.73
CA SER A 115 -5.46 -9.45 -0.41
C SER A 115 -4.71 -8.69 0.68
N PHE A 116 -5.45 -8.22 1.66
CA PHE A 116 -4.93 -7.62 2.89
C PHE A 116 -5.29 -8.54 4.04
N VAL A 117 -4.30 -8.89 4.88
CA VAL A 117 -4.51 -9.66 6.10
C VAL A 117 -3.90 -8.91 7.27
N VAL A 118 -4.70 -8.54 8.24
CA VAL A 118 -4.25 -7.92 9.49
C VAL A 118 -4.14 -9.01 10.54
N TYR A 119 -2.94 -9.21 11.07
CA TYR A 119 -2.64 -10.05 12.23
C TYR A 119 -2.46 -9.14 13.45
N PRO A 120 -3.45 -9.11 14.36
CA PRO A 120 -3.42 -8.26 15.53
C PRO A 120 -2.26 -8.57 16.49
N GLN A 121 -1.65 -7.54 17.07
CA GLN A 121 -0.57 -7.72 18.04
C GLN A 121 -0.99 -8.44 19.33
N ASP A 122 -2.26 -8.33 19.70
CA ASP A 122 -2.85 -8.97 20.88
C ASP A 122 -3.14 -10.46 20.67
N GLY A 123 -2.82 -11.01 19.49
CA GLY A 123 -3.05 -12.40 19.14
C GLY A 123 -4.52 -12.72 18.82
N SER A 124 -5.39 -11.71 18.73
CA SER A 124 -6.78 -11.92 18.30
C SER A 124 -6.87 -12.39 16.85
N ARG A 125 -8.07 -12.83 16.43
CA ARG A 125 -8.27 -13.46 15.12
C ARG A 125 -7.88 -12.51 13.98
N PRO A 126 -7.10 -12.97 12.99
CA PRO A 126 -6.79 -12.17 11.82
C PRO A 126 -8.04 -11.73 11.05
N SER A 127 -7.97 -10.53 10.47
CA SER A 127 -9.01 -9.97 9.60
C SER A 127 -8.47 -9.83 8.19
N TRP A 128 -9.23 -10.23 7.18
CA TRP A 128 -8.77 -10.20 5.80
C TRP A 128 -9.85 -9.76 4.83
N ALA A 129 -9.40 -9.22 3.70
CA ALA A 129 -10.25 -8.89 2.57
C ALA A 129 -9.44 -8.96 1.27
N THR A 130 -10.11 -9.36 0.19
CA THR A 130 -9.53 -9.46 -1.15
C THR A 130 -10.29 -8.58 -2.11
N ILE A 131 -9.57 -7.79 -2.91
CA ILE A 131 -10.10 -6.92 -3.94
C ILE A 131 -9.55 -7.37 -5.29
N SER A 132 -10.43 -7.50 -6.28
CA SER A 132 -10.00 -7.62 -7.68
C SER A 132 -9.66 -6.24 -8.23
N PHE A 133 -8.53 -6.14 -8.92
CA PHE A 133 -8.17 -4.94 -9.67
C PHE A 133 -8.31 -5.11 -11.19
N ALA A 134 -8.85 -6.24 -11.65
CA ALA A 134 -9.09 -6.50 -13.06
C ALA A 134 -10.04 -5.44 -13.68
N GLU A 135 -11.14 -5.15 -13.00
CA GLU A 135 -12.08 -4.12 -13.45
C GLU A 135 -11.46 -2.72 -13.45
N ILE A 136 -10.58 -2.44 -12.49
CA ILE A 136 -9.88 -1.16 -12.37
C ILE A 136 -8.98 -0.96 -13.58
N LEU A 137 -8.15 -1.96 -13.90
CA LEU A 137 -7.30 -1.95 -15.09
C LEU A 137 -8.14 -1.85 -16.36
N SER A 138 -9.25 -2.59 -16.46
CA SER A 138 -10.13 -2.53 -17.62
C SER A 138 -10.74 -1.13 -17.83
N LYS A 139 -11.18 -0.46 -16.76
CA LYS A 139 -11.75 0.90 -16.81
C LYS A 139 -10.68 1.97 -17.09
N ALA A 140 -9.47 1.78 -16.58
CA ALA A 140 -8.34 2.70 -16.74
C ALA A 140 -7.69 2.59 -18.13
N ARG A 141 -7.71 1.40 -18.74
CA ARG A 141 -7.18 1.15 -20.09
C ARG A 141 -7.87 2.07 -21.10
N GLY A 142 -7.06 2.77 -21.89
CA GLY A 142 -7.52 3.74 -22.90
C GLY A 142 -7.83 5.14 -22.38
N ARG A 143 -7.98 5.32 -21.05
CA ARG A 143 -8.15 6.64 -20.42
C ARG A 143 -6.85 7.24 -19.90
N ILE A 144 -5.90 6.37 -19.51
CA ILE A 144 -4.65 6.76 -18.88
C ILE A 144 -3.47 6.36 -19.76
N ALA A 145 -2.74 7.37 -20.25
CA ALA A 145 -1.48 7.16 -20.95
C ALA A 145 -0.42 6.61 -19.98
N GLY A 146 0.32 5.59 -20.42
CA GLY A 146 1.39 4.96 -19.62
C GLY A 146 0.91 3.90 -18.62
N LEU A 147 -0.38 3.54 -18.62
CA LEU A 147 -0.83 2.38 -17.84
C LEU A 147 -0.20 1.09 -18.42
N PRO A 148 0.31 0.17 -17.58
CA PRO A 148 0.85 -1.09 -18.04
C PRO A 148 -0.14 -1.89 -18.90
N ARG A 149 0.35 -2.48 -19.99
CA ARG A 149 -0.46 -3.37 -20.84
C ARG A 149 -0.78 -4.67 -20.11
N ALA A 150 0.16 -5.19 -19.34
CA ALA A 150 -0.02 -6.34 -18.45
C ALA A 150 -0.07 -5.86 -16.98
N PRO A 151 -0.77 -6.57 -16.08
CA PRO A 151 -0.70 -6.32 -14.65
C PRO A 151 0.75 -6.31 -14.15
N CYS A 152 1.19 -5.17 -13.62
CA CYS A 152 2.49 -5.07 -12.97
C CYS A 152 2.46 -4.00 -11.88
N GLY A 153 3.35 -4.11 -10.91
CA GLY A 153 3.37 -3.18 -9.79
C GLY A 153 4.33 -3.55 -8.68
N TYR A 154 4.17 -2.89 -7.54
CA TYR A 154 5.04 -3.03 -6.38
C TYR A 154 4.33 -2.62 -5.09
N LEU A 155 4.86 -3.12 -3.97
CA LEU A 155 4.40 -2.70 -2.64
C LEU A 155 4.70 -1.22 -2.40
N ALA A 156 3.76 -0.53 -1.77
CA ALA A 156 3.97 0.80 -1.24
C ALA A 156 3.31 1.01 0.14
N VAL A 157 3.98 1.79 0.98
CA VAL A 157 3.50 2.29 2.26
C VAL A 157 3.38 3.81 2.16
N VAL A 158 2.24 4.35 2.59
CA VAL A 158 2.00 5.79 2.68
C VAL A 158 2.05 6.21 4.14
N ILE A 159 2.86 7.23 4.43
CA ILE A 159 2.99 7.81 5.77
C ILE A 159 2.81 9.33 5.74
N LYS A 160 1.79 9.83 6.42
CA LYS A 160 1.49 11.24 6.66
C LYS A 160 2.04 11.73 7.99
N CYS A 161 1.82 10.99 9.08
CA CYS A 161 2.10 11.47 10.42
C CYS A 161 3.60 11.47 10.77
N LEU A 162 4.00 12.47 11.57
CA LEU A 162 5.36 12.56 12.12
C LEU A 162 5.58 11.48 13.18
N GLY A 163 6.81 11.00 13.27
CA GLY A 163 7.21 9.99 14.25
C GLY A 163 6.67 8.60 13.94
N VAL A 164 5.91 8.42 12.86
CA VAL A 164 5.47 7.09 12.43
C VAL A 164 6.65 6.33 11.84
N SER A 165 6.87 5.13 12.39
CA SER A 165 7.87 4.17 11.94
C SER A 165 7.16 2.98 11.29
N VAL A 166 7.66 2.52 10.15
CA VAL A 166 7.22 1.30 9.48
C VAL A 166 8.38 0.34 9.32
N LYS A 167 8.12 -0.95 9.54
CA LYS A 167 9.06 -2.06 9.37
C LYS A 167 8.55 -3.05 8.33
N LEU A 168 9.43 -3.49 7.45
CA LEU A 168 9.21 -4.61 6.53
C LEU A 168 9.60 -5.92 7.21
N GLY A 169 8.70 -6.90 7.15
CA GLY A 169 8.94 -8.27 7.59
C GLY A 169 9.99 -8.97 6.71
N SER A 170 10.66 -9.95 7.31
CA SER A 170 11.68 -10.79 6.70
C SER A 170 11.11 -12.08 6.15
#